data_AF-A0A4V3JG49-F1
#
_entry.id   AF-A0A4V3JG49-F1
#
_cell.length_a   1.000
_cell.length_b   1.000
_cell.length_c   1.000
_cell.angle_alpha   90.00
_cell.angle_beta   90.00
_cell.angle_gamma   90.00
#
_symmetry.space_group_name_H-M   'P 1'
#
loop_
_entity.id
_entity.type
_entity.pdbx_description
1 polymer ?
#
loop_
_entity_poly.entity_id
_entity_poly.type
_entity_poly.pdbx_seq_one_letter_code
_entity_poly.pdbx_strand_id
1 'polypeptide(L)'
;MNLFTSKLTFIPFYVRSGLLLMAIFLTSCISAQYAGGGGSPYPSDFVYKGDLFGLQNCLRAGYSVDTRDPFTRNFTPLMIAAREGEVEIAEFLVRSGADINAKTRDGHTALMMAVYNRNLDIVKLLLKNGANVHIKSKQGHTAFSEASLEEAIQIKELLLPYEIGPKR
;
A
#
# COMPACT_ATOMS: atom_id res chain seq x y z
N MET A 1 -6.65 59.30 -39.87
CA MET A 1 -7.06 58.59 -38.63
C MET A 1 -7.09 57.11 -38.93
N ASN A 2 -6.27 56.32 -38.22
CA ASN A 2 -6.34 54.87 -37.96
C ASN A 2 -4.93 54.26 -37.94
N LEU A 3 -4.32 54.30 -36.75
CA LEU A 3 -3.10 53.58 -36.39
C LEU A 3 -3.31 52.99 -35.00
N PHE A 4 -4.15 51.95 -34.90
CA PHE A 4 -4.26 51.11 -33.70
C PHE A 4 -4.47 49.65 -34.15
N THR A 5 -3.47 49.12 -34.83
CA THR A 5 -3.15 47.69 -34.76
C THR A 5 -1.67 47.59 -34.38
N SER A 6 -1.33 46.62 -33.54
CA SER A 6 0.01 46.31 -33.00
C SER A 6 0.43 47.01 -31.69
N LYS A 7 -0.17 46.58 -30.57
CA LYS A 7 0.58 46.38 -29.32
C LYS A 7 0.22 45.02 -28.70
N LEU A 8 0.52 43.94 -29.41
CA LEU A 8 0.87 42.67 -28.78
C LEU A 8 2.40 42.53 -28.87
N THR A 9 3.08 43.27 -28.02
CA THR A 9 4.53 43.11 -27.82
C THR A 9 4.76 41.81 -27.05
N PHE A 10 5.05 40.76 -27.81
CA PHE A 10 6.18 39.85 -27.59
C PHE A 10 6.53 39.59 -26.11
N ILE A 11 5.83 38.64 -25.49
CA ILE A 11 6.33 38.00 -24.27
C ILE A 11 7.33 36.92 -24.73
N PRO A 12 8.62 37.01 -24.37
CA PRO A 12 9.62 36.05 -24.82
C PRO A 12 9.25 34.62 -24.38
N PHE A 13 9.47 33.65 -25.27
CA PHE A 13 9.08 32.23 -25.13
C PHE A 13 9.55 31.60 -23.79
N TYR A 14 10.62 32.13 -23.20
CA TYR A 14 11.16 31.72 -21.90
C TYR A 14 10.26 32.01 -20.69
N VAL A 15 9.39 33.03 -20.74
CA VAL A 15 8.48 33.32 -19.61
C VAL A 15 7.35 32.27 -19.54
N ARG A 16 6.97 31.72 -20.70
CA ARG A 16 5.90 30.70 -20.80
C ARG A 16 6.41 29.29 -20.44
N SER A 17 7.67 28.97 -20.76
CA SER A 17 8.32 27.72 -20.34
C SER A 17 8.79 27.76 -18.88
N GLY A 18 9.14 28.93 -18.36
CA GLY A 18 9.52 29.13 -16.95
C GLY A 18 8.36 28.92 -15.97
N LEU A 19 7.15 29.41 -16.29
CA LEU A 19 5.96 29.15 -15.48
C LEU A 19 5.54 27.67 -15.49
N LEU A 20 5.72 26.97 -16.60
CA LEU A 20 5.39 25.55 -16.70
C LEU A 20 6.39 24.68 -15.89
N LEU A 21 7.68 25.03 -15.93
CA LEU A 21 8.70 24.37 -15.11
C LEU A 21 8.56 24.72 -13.62
N MET A 22 8.20 25.96 -13.27
CA MET A 22 7.86 26.35 -11.90
C MET A 22 6.59 25.65 -11.40
N ALA A 23 5.59 25.42 -12.25
CA ALA A 23 4.41 24.64 -11.88
C ALA A 23 4.75 23.17 -11.63
N ILE A 24 5.64 22.56 -12.44
CA ILE A 24 6.13 21.20 -12.21
C ILE A 24 6.94 21.12 -10.90
N PHE A 25 7.84 22.08 -10.67
CA PHE A 25 8.62 22.16 -9.43
C PHE A 25 7.74 22.41 -8.20
N LEU A 26 6.74 23.28 -8.29
CA LEU A 26 5.80 23.53 -7.20
C LEU A 26 4.91 22.30 -6.94
N THR A 27 4.46 21.57 -7.97
CA THR A 27 3.74 20.31 -7.76
C THR A 27 4.62 19.23 -7.12
N SER A 28 5.92 19.18 -7.43
CA SER A 28 6.88 18.28 -6.76
C SER A 28 7.31 18.75 -5.36
N CYS A 29 7.18 20.04 -5.05
CA CYS A 29 7.50 20.61 -3.74
C CYS A 29 6.29 20.58 -2.79
N ILE A 30 5.06 20.58 -3.30
CA ILE A 30 3.84 20.49 -2.48
C ILE A 30 3.73 19.11 -1.79
N SER A 31 4.21 18.03 -2.41
CA SER A 31 4.25 16.70 -1.77
C SER A 31 5.24 16.60 -0.59
N ALA A 32 6.16 17.55 -0.44
CA ALA A 32 7.20 17.53 0.58
C ALA A 32 6.88 18.41 1.82
N GLN A 33 5.80 19.20 1.80
CA GLN A 33 5.61 20.27 2.81
C GLN A 33 4.23 20.39 3.46
N TYR A 34 3.30 19.45 3.24
CA TYR A 34 2.09 19.27 4.05
C TYR A 34 2.20 17.94 4.81
N ALA A 35 2.12 17.81 6.14
CA ALA A 35 1.82 18.73 7.23
C ALA A 35 2.33 18.11 8.56
N GLY A 36 2.80 18.95 9.49
CA GLY A 36 2.90 18.72 10.94
C GLY A 36 3.24 17.31 11.46
N GLY A 37 4.54 17.03 11.64
CA GLY A 37 5.05 15.88 12.37
C GLY A 37 6.11 15.15 11.57
N GLY A 38 7.34 15.06 12.08
CA GLY A 38 8.49 14.45 11.38
C GLY A 38 8.40 12.93 11.22
N GLY A 39 7.27 12.40 10.77
CA GLY A 39 7.11 11.02 10.33
C GLY A 39 7.47 10.87 8.85
N SER A 40 7.83 9.67 8.44
CA SER A 40 8.03 9.38 7.02
C SER A 40 6.69 9.58 6.29
N PRO A 41 6.70 10.07 5.04
CA PRO A 41 5.47 10.34 4.31
C PRO A 41 4.88 9.07 3.70
N TYR A 42 5.43 7.89 4.01
CA TYR A 42 5.01 6.63 3.43
C TYR A 42 3.73 6.08 4.09
N PRO A 43 2.83 5.45 3.32
CA PRO A 43 1.63 4.81 3.86
C PRO A 43 1.90 3.88 5.06
N SER A 44 3.05 3.19 5.06
CA SER A 44 3.48 2.26 6.11
C SER A 44 3.55 2.88 7.51
N ASP A 45 3.98 4.13 7.63
CA ASP A 45 4.09 4.82 8.93
C ASP A 45 2.73 5.01 9.59
N PHE A 46 1.72 5.33 8.78
CA PHE A 46 0.35 5.51 9.25
C PHE A 46 -0.28 4.18 9.61
N VAL A 47 -0.05 3.13 8.82
CA VAL A 47 -0.51 1.77 9.15
C VAL A 47 0.09 1.30 10.47
N TYR A 48 1.39 1.48 10.67
CA TYR A 48 2.07 1.07 11.91
C TYR A 48 1.52 1.78 13.16
N LYS A 49 1.00 3.00 12.98
CA LYS A 49 0.40 3.80 14.07
C LYS A 49 -1.10 3.56 14.24
N GLY A 50 -1.74 2.76 13.38
CA GLY A 50 -3.20 2.64 13.33
C GLY A 50 -3.92 3.90 12.83
N ASP A 51 -3.22 4.81 12.13
CA ASP A 51 -3.77 6.09 11.68
C ASP A 51 -4.40 5.96 10.28
N LEU A 52 -5.67 5.55 10.25
CA LEU A 52 -6.43 5.46 8.99
C LEU A 52 -6.60 6.82 8.30
N PHE A 53 -6.77 7.90 9.05
CA PHE A 53 -6.97 9.23 8.48
C PHE A 53 -5.70 9.74 7.80
N GLY A 54 -4.55 9.59 8.46
CA GLY A 54 -3.23 9.86 7.89
C GLY A 54 -2.96 9.02 6.64
N LEU A 55 -3.29 7.73 6.68
CA LEU A 55 -3.19 6.84 5.51
C LEU A 55 -4.05 7.34 4.34
N GLN A 56 -5.31 7.69 4.59
CA GLN A 56 -6.20 8.23 3.55
C GLN A 56 -5.65 9.51 2.91
N ASN A 57 -5.13 10.42 3.74
CA ASN A 57 -4.53 11.66 3.24
C ASN A 57 -3.28 11.39 2.41
N CYS A 58 -2.44 10.45 2.84
CA CYS A 58 -1.26 10.02 2.09
C CYS A 58 -1.66 9.49 0.70
N LEU A 59 -2.64 8.59 0.60
CA LEU A 59 -3.09 8.09 -0.70
C LEU A 59 -3.71 9.19 -1.58
N ARG A 60 -4.46 10.14 -0.98
CA ARG A 60 -5.01 11.31 -1.70
C ARG A 60 -3.92 12.25 -2.21
N ALA A 61 -2.76 12.30 -1.56
CA ALA A 61 -1.60 13.05 -2.02
C ALA A 61 -0.86 12.38 -3.20
N GLY A 62 -1.33 11.21 -3.66
CA GLY A 62 -0.83 10.52 -4.85
C GLY A 62 0.10 9.34 -4.56
N TYR A 63 0.26 8.95 -3.30
CA TYR A 63 0.98 7.72 -2.97
C TYR A 63 0.20 6.50 -3.46
N SER A 64 0.91 5.54 -4.05
CA SER A 64 0.30 4.24 -4.41
C SER A 64 -0.10 3.48 -3.15
N VAL A 65 -1.22 2.76 -3.19
CA VAL A 65 -1.69 1.89 -2.10
C VAL A 65 -0.67 0.79 -1.76
N ASP A 66 0.17 0.40 -2.72
CA ASP A 66 1.24 -0.60 -2.55
C ASP A 66 2.64 0.03 -2.38
N THR A 67 2.70 1.32 -2.04
CA THR A 67 3.98 2.00 -1.80
C THR A 67 4.74 1.27 -0.70
N ARG A 68 5.96 0.86 -1.03
CA ARG A 68 6.87 0.17 -0.11
C ARG A 68 7.87 1.16 0.43
N ASP A 69 7.98 1.21 1.75
CA ASP A 69 9.01 1.97 2.41
C ASP A 69 10.36 1.21 2.31
N PRO A 70 11.44 1.84 1.80
CA PRO A 70 12.79 1.27 1.78
C PRO A 70 13.27 0.73 3.15
N PHE A 71 12.79 1.29 4.25
CA PHE A 71 13.19 0.94 5.61
C PHE A 71 12.41 -0.27 6.19
N THR A 72 11.29 -0.68 5.57
CA THR A 72 10.39 -1.73 6.11
C THR A 72 10.58 -3.11 5.46
N ARG A 73 11.81 -3.45 5.02
CA ARG A 73 12.10 -4.71 4.29
C ARG A 73 11.18 -4.95 3.08
N ASN A 74 10.73 -3.87 2.42
CA ASN A 74 9.90 -3.92 1.21
C ASN A 74 8.47 -4.47 1.47
N PHE A 75 7.92 -4.26 2.67
CA PHE A 75 6.55 -4.60 3.00
C PHE A 75 5.56 -3.62 2.37
N THR A 76 4.43 -4.13 1.90
CA THR A 76 3.30 -3.27 1.49
C THR A 76 2.53 -2.82 2.73
N PRO A 77 1.75 -1.73 2.63
CA PRO A 77 0.88 -1.30 3.72
C PRO A 77 -0.07 -2.42 4.18
N LEU A 78 -0.57 -3.25 3.25
CA LEU A 78 -1.45 -4.37 3.57
C LEU A 78 -0.73 -5.48 4.37
N MET A 79 0.54 -5.74 4.09
CA MET A 79 1.34 -6.70 4.88
C MET A 79 1.56 -6.20 6.31
N ILE A 80 1.78 -4.89 6.47
CA ILE A 80 1.94 -4.28 7.80
C ILE A 80 0.61 -4.36 8.55
N ALA A 81 -0.51 -3.98 7.94
CA ALA A 81 -1.83 -4.08 8.57
C ALA A 81 -2.15 -5.52 9.00
N ALA A 82 -1.82 -6.50 8.15
CA ALA A 82 -1.99 -7.91 8.49
C ALA A 82 -1.12 -8.37 9.66
N ARG A 83 0.14 -7.90 9.71
CA ARG A 83 1.08 -8.23 10.79
C ARG A 83 0.70 -7.60 12.11
N GLU A 84 0.27 -6.33 12.10
CA GLU A 84 -0.10 -5.60 13.32
C GLU A 84 -1.56 -5.90 13.75
N GLY A 85 -2.37 -6.49 12.85
CA GLY A 85 -3.75 -6.88 13.16
C GLY A 85 -4.78 -5.77 12.97
N GLU A 86 -4.43 -4.74 12.22
CA GLU A 86 -5.27 -3.56 11.95
C GLU A 86 -6.37 -3.88 10.93
N VAL A 87 -7.48 -4.46 11.40
CA VAL A 87 -8.58 -4.94 10.55
C VAL A 87 -9.19 -3.83 9.70
N GLU A 88 -9.50 -2.67 10.32
CA GLU A 88 -10.13 -1.55 9.61
C GLU A 88 -9.23 -1.02 8.49
N ILE A 89 -7.93 -0.91 8.76
CA ILE A 89 -6.94 -0.46 7.77
C ILE A 89 -6.77 -1.50 6.67
N ALA A 90 -6.71 -2.79 7.01
CA ALA A 90 -6.63 -3.86 6.03
C ALA A 90 -7.83 -3.84 5.07
N GLU A 91 -9.05 -3.67 5.59
CA GLU A 91 -10.25 -3.54 4.77
C GLU A 91 -10.20 -2.31 3.85
N PHE A 92 -9.74 -1.17 4.37
CA PHE A 92 -9.59 0.04 3.56
C PHE A 92 -8.58 -0.16 2.43
N LEU A 93 -7.43 -0.77 2.71
CA LEU A 93 -6.38 -1.04 1.73
C LEU A 93 -6.86 -2.00 0.63
N VAL A 94 -7.56 -3.09 1.01
CA VAL A 94 -8.19 -4.01 0.05
C VAL A 94 -9.21 -3.29 -0.83
N ARG A 95 -10.08 -2.47 -0.25
CA ARG A 95 -11.06 -1.66 -1.01
C ARG A 95 -10.39 -0.62 -1.92
N SER A 96 -9.21 -0.17 -1.55
CA SER A 96 -8.40 0.78 -2.34
C SER A 96 -7.56 0.10 -3.44
N GLY A 97 -7.71 -1.21 -3.62
CA GLY A 97 -7.08 -1.95 -4.71
C GLY A 97 -5.64 -2.40 -4.43
N ALA A 98 -5.27 -2.57 -3.15
CA ALA A 98 -3.97 -3.16 -2.79
C ALA A 98 -3.78 -4.54 -3.43
N ASP A 99 -2.56 -4.82 -3.91
CA ASP A 99 -2.20 -6.15 -4.40
C ASP A 99 -2.19 -7.17 -3.25
N ILE A 100 -3.27 -7.94 -3.17
CA ILE A 100 -3.51 -8.99 -2.17
C ILE A 100 -2.38 -10.03 -2.15
N ASN A 101 -1.77 -10.31 -3.31
CA ASN A 101 -0.78 -11.36 -3.51
C ASN A 101 0.64 -10.82 -3.65
N ALA A 102 0.84 -9.53 -3.34
CA ALA A 102 2.13 -8.90 -3.28
C ALA A 102 3.11 -9.73 -2.44
N LYS A 103 4.38 -9.76 -2.87
CA LYS A 103 5.46 -10.48 -2.18
C LYS A 103 6.53 -9.55 -1.65
N THR A 104 7.06 -9.86 -0.49
CA THR A 104 8.29 -9.24 0.02
C THR A 104 9.50 -9.80 -0.72
N ARG A 105 10.69 -9.27 -0.45
CA ARG A 105 11.93 -9.85 -0.98
C ARG A 105 12.13 -11.29 -0.53
N ASP A 106 11.60 -11.68 0.61
CA ASP A 106 11.69 -13.06 1.13
C ASP A 106 10.50 -13.93 0.73
N GLY A 107 9.61 -13.38 -0.10
CA GLY A 107 8.46 -14.09 -0.65
C GLY A 107 7.27 -14.19 0.29
N HIS A 108 7.26 -13.44 1.39
CA HIS A 108 6.11 -13.39 2.29
C HIS A 108 4.96 -12.57 1.71
N THR A 109 3.73 -12.94 2.05
CA THR A 109 2.48 -12.29 1.63
C THR A 109 1.74 -11.69 2.82
N ALA A 110 0.72 -10.85 2.56
CA ALA A 110 -0.15 -10.38 3.63
C ALA A 110 -0.88 -11.54 4.34
N LEU A 111 -1.23 -12.60 3.63
CA LEU A 111 -1.89 -13.77 4.21
C LEU A 111 -0.98 -14.49 5.23
N MET A 112 0.31 -14.66 4.90
CA MET A 112 1.29 -15.23 5.84
C MET A 112 1.39 -14.38 7.12
N MET A 113 1.47 -13.05 6.97
CA MET A 113 1.53 -12.13 8.11
C MET A 113 0.28 -12.21 9.00
N ALA A 114 -0.91 -12.29 8.39
CA ALA A 114 -2.17 -12.44 9.12
C ALA A 114 -2.24 -13.77 9.88
N VAL A 115 -1.74 -14.86 9.28
CA VAL A 115 -1.66 -16.17 9.94
C VAL A 115 -0.66 -16.14 11.09
N TYR A 116 0.52 -15.56 10.88
CA TYR A 116 1.54 -15.38 11.91
C TYR A 116 0.99 -14.59 13.11
N ASN A 117 0.25 -13.51 12.85
CA ASN A 117 -0.40 -12.70 13.87
C ASN A 117 -1.69 -13.33 14.43
N ARG A 118 -2.14 -14.46 13.87
CA ARG A 118 -3.35 -15.20 14.27
C ARG A 118 -4.64 -14.39 14.18
N ASN A 119 -4.69 -13.38 13.30
CA ASN A 119 -5.87 -12.54 13.13
C ASN A 119 -6.83 -13.16 12.10
N LEU A 120 -7.83 -13.88 12.60
CA LEU A 120 -8.83 -14.59 11.78
C LEU A 120 -9.63 -13.67 10.85
N ASP A 121 -9.92 -12.44 11.28
CA ASP A 121 -10.73 -11.51 10.50
C ASP A 121 -9.97 -11.04 9.26
N ILE A 122 -8.68 -10.75 9.41
CA ILE A 122 -7.80 -10.43 8.28
C ILE A 122 -7.60 -11.66 7.39
N VAL A 123 -7.41 -12.86 7.95
CA VAL A 123 -7.29 -14.09 7.13
C VAL A 123 -8.55 -14.28 6.27
N LYS A 124 -9.75 -14.18 6.86
CA LYS A 124 -11.01 -14.28 6.13
C LYS A 124 -11.16 -13.18 5.08
N LEU A 125 -10.81 -11.94 5.42
CA LEU A 125 -10.82 -10.81 4.51
C LEU A 125 -9.95 -11.08 3.28
N LEU A 126 -8.71 -11.51 3.48
CA LEU A 126 -7.76 -11.77 2.40
C LEU A 126 -8.21 -12.94 1.52
N LEU A 127 -8.67 -14.06 2.12
CA LEU A 127 -9.18 -15.21 1.37
C LEU A 127 -10.40 -14.85 0.51
N LYS A 128 -11.35 -14.08 1.08
CA LYS A 128 -12.53 -13.59 0.36
C LYS A 128 -12.17 -12.73 -0.86
N ASN A 129 -11.02 -12.05 -0.81
CA ASN A 129 -10.53 -11.19 -1.87
C ASN A 129 -9.45 -11.87 -2.74
N GLY A 130 -9.37 -13.20 -2.74
CA GLY A 130 -8.55 -13.95 -3.70
C GLY A 130 -7.07 -14.09 -3.31
N ALA A 131 -6.75 -14.06 -2.02
CA ALA A 131 -5.41 -14.40 -1.57
C ALA A 131 -5.04 -15.85 -1.94
N ASN A 132 -3.88 -16.02 -2.57
CA ASN A 132 -3.37 -17.31 -2.98
C ASN A 132 -2.63 -17.99 -1.81
N VAL A 133 -3.26 -19.04 -1.26
CA VAL A 133 -2.74 -19.80 -0.13
C VAL A 133 -1.47 -20.60 -0.44
N HIS A 134 -1.21 -20.88 -1.72
CA HIS A 134 -0.10 -21.73 -2.18
C HIS A 134 1.17 -20.93 -2.50
N ILE A 135 1.16 -19.60 -2.36
CA ILE A 135 2.38 -18.81 -2.49
C ILE A 135 3.38 -19.28 -1.44
N LYS A 136 4.61 -19.54 -1.88
CA LYS A 136 5.71 -19.93 -1.01
C LYS A 136 6.67 -18.77 -0.77
N SER A 137 7.10 -18.65 0.48
CA SER A 137 8.28 -17.87 0.86
C SER A 137 9.54 -18.51 0.29
N LYS A 138 10.68 -17.82 0.39
CA LYS A 138 11.98 -18.37 -0.01
C LYS A 138 12.37 -19.62 0.79
N GLN A 139 11.88 -19.74 2.02
CA GLN A 139 12.10 -20.91 2.88
C GLN A 139 11.12 -22.05 2.55
N GLY A 140 10.24 -21.88 1.57
CA GLY A 140 9.26 -22.88 1.17
C GLY A 140 7.99 -22.90 2.02
N HIS A 141 7.84 -21.96 2.96
CA HIS A 141 6.66 -21.87 3.81
C HIS A 141 5.47 -21.29 3.04
N THR A 142 4.29 -21.86 3.24
CA THR A 142 2.98 -21.31 2.87
C THR A 142 2.30 -20.72 4.11
N ALA A 143 1.20 -19.99 3.90
CA ALA A 143 0.35 -19.54 5.02
C ALA A 143 -0.10 -20.73 5.89
N PHE A 144 -0.41 -21.88 5.28
CA PHE A 144 -0.80 -23.09 6.00
C PHE A 144 0.31 -23.63 6.90
N SER A 145 1.56 -23.68 6.42
CA SER A 145 2.69 -24.17 7.22
C SER A 145 3.11 -23.20 8.33
N GLU A 146 2.80 -21.91 8.20
CA GLU A 146 3.09 -20.91 9.25
C GLU A 146 2.06 -20.95 10.40
N ALA A 147 0.87 -21.53 10.19
CA ALA A 147 -0.05 -21.82 11.28
C ALA A 147 0.56 -22.92 12.19
N SER A 148 1.14 -22.54 13.33
CA SER A 148 1.65 -23.50 14.33
C SER A 148 0.57 -24.49 14.79
N LEU A 149 0.96 -25.72 15.13
CA LEU A 149 0.06 -26.87 15.32
C LEU A 149 -0.93 -26.75 16.48
N GLU A 150 -0.65 -26.01 17.55
CA GLU A 150 -1.51 -26.09 18.75
C GLU A 150 -2.45 -24.89 18.94
N GLU A 151 -2.00 -23.67 18.63
CA GLU A 151 -2.79 -22.46 18.93
C GLU A 151 -3.53 -21.88 17.70
N ALA A 152 -3.29 -22.42 16.50
CA ALA A 152 -3.87 -21.92 15.24
C ALA A 152 -4.85 -22.90 14.58
N ILE A 153 -5.47 -23.80 15.35
CA ILE A 153 -6.40 -24.84 14.86
C ILE A 153 -7.48 -24.23 13.95
N GLN A 154 -8.12 -23.14 14.38
CA GLN A 154 -9.16 -22.46 13.60
C GLN A 154 -8.65 -21.91 12.27
N ILE A 155 -7.40 -21.43 12.21
CA ILE A 155 -6.79 -20.94 10.96
C ILE A 155 -6.49 -22.10 10.02
N LYS A 156 -6.02 -23.23 10.54
CA LYS A 156 -5.81 -24.43 9.72
C LYS A 156 -7.11 -24.94 9.13
N GLU A 157 -8.16 -25.03 9.93
CA GLU A 157 -9.49 -25.40 9.46
C GLU A 157 -9.99 -24.46 8.35
N LEU A 158 -9.72 -23.16 8.49
CA LEU A 158 -10.08 -22.16 7.47
C LEU A 158 -9.28 -22.31 6.17
N LEU A 159 -8.01 -22.71 6.25
CA LEU A 159 -7.12 -22.84 5.08
C LEU A 159 -7.18 -24.23 4.41
N LEU A 160 -7.55 -25.28 5.14
CA LEU A 160 -7.62 -26.67 4.65
C LEU A 160 -8.38 -26.82 3.31
N PRO A 161 -9.57 -26.22 3.13
CA PRO A 161 -10.32 -26.32 1.87
C PRO A 161 -9.56 -25.76 0.67
N TYR A 162 -8.69 -24.78 0.90
CA TYR A 162 -7.90 -24.13 -0.14
C TYR A 162 -6.63 -24.93 -0.47
N GLU A 163 -6.12 -25.75 0.45
CA GLU A 163 -4.92 -26.58 0.21
C GLU A 163 -5.21 -27.81 -0.65
N ILE A 164 -6.38 -28.45 -0.46
CA ILE A 164 -6.76 -29.69 -1.14
C ILE A 164 -7.47 -29.41 -2.49
N GLY A 165 -7.94 -28.18 -2.69
CA GLY A 165 -8.64 -27.75 -3.91
C GLY A 165 -7.73 -27.64 -5.15
N PRO A 166 -8.32 -27.54 -6.36
CA PRO A 166 -7.54 -27.30 -7.57
C PRO A 166 -6.80 -25.96 -7.45
N LYS A 167 -5.49 -25.97 -7.74
CA LYS A 167 -4.65 -24.77 -7.79
C LYS A 167 -5.25 -23.80 -8.81
N ARG A 168 -5.98 -22.79 -8.34
CA ARG A 168 -6.56 -21.72 -9.18
C ARG A 168 -5.52 -20.66 -9.51
#